data_AF-A0A9N9TU04-F1
#
_entry.id   AF-A0A9N9TU04-F1
#
_cell.length_a   1.000
_cell.length_b   1.000
_cell.length_c   1.000
_cell.angle_alpha   90.00
_cell.angle_beta   90.00
_cell.angle_gamma   90.00
#
_symmetry.space_group_name_H-M   'P 1'
#
loop_
_entity.id
_entity.type
_entity.pdbx_description
1 polymer ?
#
loop_
_entity_poly.entity_id
_entity_poly.type
_entity_poly.pdbx_seq_one_letter_code
_entity_poly.pdbx_strand_id
1 'polypeptide(L)'
;MPWVAVPFQQTAVRAELAQLYGIRGIPTLLLLDSNGHVITMDARTELIEDPSAQYFPWKPRPVNVLTERYLTRLYDFPAVVLFVDGEETEVQFAESVLHPAAENYYKTNNINFSAAQEDFFLSLDEDPCLQFLIAVDGETSDILRDIVGLDDVLPLLVAVDLPKKKVAVMEYGVEITNDTVNEFVQKILKNDLEFVDIIDEKVEVTKNR
;
A
#
# COMPACT_ATOMS: atom_id res chain seq x y z
N MET A 1 7.88 9.95 31.26
CA MET A 1 6.44 9.70 31.48
C MET A 1 6.29 8.36 32.20
N PRO A 2 5.60 8.25 33.35
CA PRO A 2 5.27 6.96 33.93
C PRO A 2 4.11 6.38 33.13
N TRP A 3 4.42 5.48 32.20
CA TRP A 3 3.41 4.72 31.47
C TRP A 3 2.68 3.82 32.46
N VAL A 4 1.35 3.79 32.40
CA VAL A 4 0.57 2.81 33.18
C VAL A 4 0.92 1.43 32.61
N ALA A 5 1.52 0.59 33.44
CA ALA A 5 2.00 -0.72 33.03
C ALA A 5 1.41 -1.81 33.93
N VAL A 6 1.01 -2.92 33.31
CA VAL A 6 0.64 -4.14 34.04
C VAL A 6 1.91 -4.72 34.69
N PRO A 7 1.96 -4.92 36.01
CA PRO A 7 3.12 -5.51 36.67
C PRO A 7 3.48 -6.88 36.08
N PHE A 8 4.78 -7.16 35.94
CA PHE A 8 5.27 -8.38 35.29
C PHE A 8 4.74 -9.66 35.96
N GLN A 9 4.54 -9.64 37.28
CA GLN A 9 4.05 -10.78 38.06
C GLN A 9 2.58 -11.13 37.76
N GLN A 10 1.80 -10.22 37.17
CA GLN A 10 0.40 -10.45 36.83
C GLN A 10 0.26 -11.19 35.50
N THR A 11 0.74 -12.43 35.46
CA THR A 11 0.77 -13.25 34.22
C THR A 11 -0.61 -13.47 33.62
N ALA A 12 -1.65 -13.66 34.43
CA ALA A 12 -3.03 -13.85 33.95
C ALA A 12 -3.55 -12.62 33.17
N VAL A 13 -3.39 -11.42 33.73
CA VAL A 13 -3.82 -10.17 33.10
C VAL A 13 -3.05 -9.93 31.79
N ARG A 14 -1.74 -10.19 31.77
CA ARG A 14 -0.92 -10.07 30.55
C ARG A 14 -1.37 -11.07 29.47
N ALA A 15 -1.70 -12.30 29.84
CA ALA A 15 -2.20 -13.30 28.91
C ALA A 15 -3.59 -12.95 28.36
N GLU A 16 -4.49 -12.45 29.21
CA GLU A 16 -5.82 -11.98 28.81
C GLU A 16 -5.73 -10.81 27.83
N LEU A 17 -4.86 -9.81 28.07
CA LEU A 17 -4.64 -8.71 27.14
C LEU A 17 -4.03 -9.18 25.81
N ALA A 18 -3.06 -10.09 25.85
CA ALA A 18 -2.48 -10.66 24.64
C ALA A 18 -3.53 -11.41 23.82
N GLN A 19 -4.43 -12.17 24.47
CA GLN A 19 -5.53 -12.85 23.81
C GLN A 19 -6.56 -11.88 23.26
N LEU A 20 -6.96 -10.86 24.05
CA LEU A 20 -7.95 -9.85 23.67
C LEU A 20 -7.57 -9.12 22.38
N TYR A 21 -6.29 -8.80 22.22
CA TYR A 21 -5.77 -8.13 21.04
C TYR A 21 -5.06 -9.09 20.07
N GLY A 22 -5.18 -10.41 20.22
CA GLY A 22 -4.58 -11.37 19.28
C GLY A 22 -3.05 -11.28 19.13
N ILE A 23 -2.31 -10.86 20.15
CA ILE A 23 -0.85 -10.71 20.11
C ILE A 23 -0.18 -12.08 20.06
N ARG A 24 0.52 -12.38 18.96
CA ARG A 24 1.19 -13.67 18.71
C ARG A 24 2.72 -13.65 18.88
N GLY A 25 3.32 -12.48 19.05
CA GLY A 25 4.78 -12.32 19.15
C GLY A 25 5.18 -11.09 19.97
N ILE A 26 6.47 -10.97 20.27
CA ILE A 26 7.04 -9.78 20.92
C ILE A 26 8.31 -9.33 20.18
N PRO A 27 8.61 -8.02 20.16
CA PRO A 27 7.80 -6.90 20.67
C PRO A 27 6.63 -6.54 19.74
N THR A 28 5.49 -6.12 20.30
CA THR A 28 4.31 -5.61 19.56
C THR A 28 3.91 -4.24 20.11
N LEU A 29 3.63 -3.29 19.22
CA LEU A 29 3.07 -1.98 19.55
C LEU A 29 1.78 -1.82 18.79
N LEU A 30 0.69 -1.66 19.54
CA LEU A 30 -0.66 -1.42 19.02
C LEU A 30 -1.13 -0.04 19.44
N LEU A 31 -1.91 0.61 18.56
CA LEU A 31 -2.52 1.90 18.82
C LEU A 31 -4.03 1.70 18.97
N LEU A 32 -4.60 2.25 20.04
CA LEU A 32 -6.02 2.15 20.35
C LEU A 32 -6.67 3.53 20.33
N ASP A 33 -7.97 3.59 19.98
CA ASP A 33 -8.79 4.79 20.19
C ASP A 33 -9.22 4.94 21.67
N SER A 34 -9.93 6.01 21.99
CA SER A 34 -10.42 6.27 23.35
C SER A 34 -11.45 5.26 23.86
N ASN A 35 -12.04 4.46 22.97
CA ASN A 35 -13.03 3.43 23.28
C ASN A 35 -12.40 2.03 23.40
N GLY A 36 -11.08 1.91 23.16
CA GLY A 36 -10.35 0.65 23.18
C GLY A 36 -10.39 -0.12 21.86
N HIS A 37 -10.89 0.47 20.78
CA HIS A 37 -10.80 -0.13 19.44
C HIS A 37 -9.39 0.01 18.88
N VAL A 38 -8.92 -1.03 18.21
CA VAL A 38 -7.60 -1.03 17.56
C VAL A 38 -7.63 -0.05 16.40
N ILE A 39 -6.71 0.90 16.34
CA ILE A 39 -6.48 1.73 15.15
C ILE A 39 -5.48 1.04 14.22
N THR A 40 -4.38 0.53 14.77
CA THR A 40 -3.41 -0.30 14.04
C THR A 40 -2.73 -1.30 15.00
N MET A 41 -2.51 -2.52 14.50
CA MET A 41 -1.78 -3.59 15.19
C MET A 41 -0.26 -3.50 14.98
N ASP A 42 0.18 -2.68 14.02
CA ASP A 42 1.57 -2.57 13.58
C ASP A 42 2.10 -1.13 13.70
N ALA A 43 1.77 -0.46 14.81
CA ALA A 43 2.19 0.91 15.06
C ALA A 43 3.72 1.06 15.13
N ARG A 44 4.46 -0.04 15.29
CA ARG A 44 5.92 -0.03 15.19
C ARG A 44 6.37 0.32 13.78
N THR A 45 5.80 -0.33 12.77
CA THR A 45 6.13 -0.05 11.36
C THR A 45 5.69 1.36 10.99
N GLU A 46 4.49 1.78 11.41
CA GLU A 46 4.01 3.14 11.18
C GLU A 46 4.96 4.20 11.77
N LEU A 47 5.51 3.99 12.98
CA LEU A 47 6.49 4.90 13.58
C LEU A 47 7.82 4.97 12.80
N ILE A 48 8.23 3.86 12.17
CA ILE A 48 9.46 3.80 11.36
C ILE A 48 9.25 4.52 10.03
N GLU A 49 8.08 4.31 9.41
CA GLU A 49 7.72 4.91 8.11
C GLU A 49 7.29 6.38 8.22
N ASP A 50 6.73 6.79 9.37
CA ASP A 50 6.35 8.17 9.68
C ASP A 50 6.96 8.66 11.03
N PRO A 51 8.29 8.90 11.09
CA PRO A 51 8.97 9.31 12.32
C PRO A 51 8.51 10.67 12.86
N SER A 52 7.99 11.54 11.99
CA SER A 52 7.45 12.86 12.31
C SER A 52 5.98 12.82 12.73
N ALA A 53 5.34 11.64 12.68
CA ALA A 53 3.93 11.42 13.03
C ALA A 53 2.96 12.31 12.22
N GLN A 54 3.28 12.60 10.96
CA GLN A 54 2.44 13.38 10.05
C GLN A 54 1.07 12.75 9.81
N TYR A 55 1.00 11.42 9.83
CA TYR A 55 -0.21 10.65 9.57
C TYR A 55 -0.82 10.05 10.85
N PHE A 56 -0.29 10.38 12.03
CA PHE A 56 -0.86 9.95 13.30
C PHE A 56 -2.33 10.43 13.40
N PRO A 57 -3.31 9.58 13.76
CA PRO A 57 -3.15 8.30 14.46
C PRO A 57 -3.02 7.05 13.58
N TRP A 58 -2.39 7.13 12.39
CA TRP A 58 -2.08 5.99 11.51
C TRP A 58 -3.28 5.08 11.24
N LYS A 59 -4.41 5.71 10.92
CA LYS A 59 -5.58 4.99 10.43
C LYS A 59 -5.27 4.42 9.04
N PRO A 60 -5.89 3.29 8.66
CA PRO A 60 -5.84 2.82 7.28
C PRO A 60 -6.22 3.92 6.29
N ARG A 61 -5.44 4.06 5.22
CA ARG A 61 -5.64 5.07 4.17
C ARG A 61 -5.88 4.41 2.81
N PRO A 62 -6.70 5.03 1.96
CA PRO A 62 -6.97 4.52 0.61
C PRO A 62 -5.75 4.61 -0.30
N VAL A 63 -4.87 5.60 -0.07
CA VAL A 63 -3.64 5.84 -0.83
C VAL A 63 -2.47 5.86 0.17
N ASN A 64 -1.39 5.15 -0.16
CA ASN A 64 -0.20 5.04 0.69
C ASN A 64 1.07 5.34 -0.12
N VAL A 65 2.17 5.68 0.55
CA VAL A 65 3.48 5.80 -0.11
C VAL A 65 4.07 4.41 -0.31
N LEU A 66 4.74 4.20 -1.44
CA LEU A 66 5.43 2.95 -1.75
C LEU A 66 6.67 2.79 -0.83
N THR A 67 6.50 2.02 0.23
CA THR A 67 7.59 1.56 1.11
C THR A 67 7.94 0.10 0.82
N GLU A 68 9.01 -0.43 1.42
CA GLU A 68 9.35 -1.86 1.34
C GLU A 68 8.16 -2.77 1.76
N ARG A 69 7.36 -2.34 2.74
CA ARG A 69 6.15 -3.03 3.19
C ARG A 69 5.13 -3.16 2.06
N TYR A 70 4.95 -2.11 1.26
CA TYR A 70 3.99 -2.13 0.15
C TYR A 70 4.56 -2.80 -1.09
N LEU A 71 5.86 -2.66 -1.35
CA LEU A 71 6.56 -3.36 -2.44
C LEU A 71 6.40 -4.88 -2.32
N THR A 72 6.62 -5.44 -1.12
CA THR A 72 6.43 -6.88 -0.88
C THR A 72 4.98 -7.33 -1.10
N ARG A 73 4.00 -6.47 -0.82
CA ARG A 73 2.58 -6.76 -1.04
C ARG A 73 2.14 -6.71 -2.50
N LEU A 74 2.94 -6.14 -3.39
CA LEU A 74 2.66 -6.17 -4.82
C LEU A 74 2.68 -7.60 -5.38
N TYR A 75 3.34 -8.54 -4.71
CA TYR A 75 3.32 -9.97 -5.08
C TYR A 75 2.03 -10.70 -4.70
N ASP A 76 1.20 -10.11 -3.82
CA ASP A 76 -0.07 -10.68 -3.40
C ASP A 76 -1.26 -9.98 -4.10
N PHE A 77 -1.17 -8.67 -4.29
CA PHE A 77 -2.27 -7.83 -4.77
C PHE A 77 -1.84 -6.85 -5.87
N PRO A 78 -2.66 -6.62 -6.90
CA PRO A 78 -2.38 -5.62 -7.92
C PRO A 78 -2.41 -4.20 -7.32
N ALA A 79 -1.72 -3.26 -7.96
CA ALA A 79 -1.68 -1.87 -7.53
C ALA A 79 -1.71 -0.90 -8.70
N VAL A 80 -2.28 0.28 -8.45
CA VAL A 80 -2.07 1.49 -9.25
C VAL A 80 -1.01 2.32 -8.54
N VAL A 81 0.08 2.58 -9.23
CA VAL A 81 1.25 3.29 -8.73
C VAL A 81 1.43 4.57 -9.55
N LEU A 82 1.48 5.71 -8.88
CA LEU A 82 1.82 6.99 -9.48
C LEU A 82 3.24 7.37 -9.05
N PHE A 83 4.16 7.38 -10.01
CA PHE A 83 5.52 7.84 -9.81
C PHE A 83 5.58 9.37 -9.91
N VAL A 84 6.16 9.99 -8.89
CA VAL A 84 6.36 11.44 -8.79
C VAL A 84 7.72 11.77 -8.19
N ASP A 85 8.14 13.03 -8.33
CA ASP A 85 9.31 13.53 -7.62
C ASP A 85 9.05 13.58 -6.10
N GLY A 86 10.11 13.58 -5.29
CA GLY A 86 10.05 13.62 -3.83
C GLY A 86 9.74 14.97 -3.23
N GLU A 87 9.35 15.95 -4.04
CA GLU A 87 8.87 17.24 -3.57
C GLU A 87 7.49 17.11 -2.90
N GLU A 88 7.29 17.79 -1.76
CA GLU A 88 6.03 17.70 -1.01
C GLU A 88 4.81 18.09 -1.86
N THR A 89 4.96 19.05 -2.76
CA THR A 89 3.91 19.49 -3.69
C THR A 89 3.51 18.41 -4.68
N GLU A 90 4.47 17.61 -5.15
CA GLU A 90 4.24 16.50 -6.09
C GLU A 90 3.57 15.32 -5.39
N VAL A 91 3.95 15.03 -4.14
CA VAL A 91 3.27 14.03 -3.31
C VAL A 91 1.82 14.45 -3.02
N GLN A 92 1.59 15.72 -2.68
CA GLN A 92 0.24 16.26 -2.48
C GLN A 92 -0.60 16.20 -3.76
N PHE A 93 0.01 16.48 -4.91
CA PHE A 93 -0.63 16.31 -6.21
C PHE A 93 -1.02 14.85 -6.44
N ALA A 94 -0.09 13.91 -6.26
CA ALA A 94 -0.34 12.48 -6.42
C ALA A 94 -1.47 11.98 -5.51
N GLU A 95 -1.48 12.42 -4.25
CA GLU A 95 -2.57 12.10 -3.32
C GLU A 95 -3.90 12.69 -3.82
N SER A 96 -3.91 13.93 -4.30
CA SER A 96 -5.13 14.60 -4.76
C SER A 96 -5.79 13.91 -5.97
N VAL A 97 -5.00 13.28 -6.84
CA VAL A 97 -5.49 12.58 -8.04
C VAL A 97 -5.84 11.12 -7.77
N LEU A 98 -5.08 10.43 -6.91
CA LEU A 98 -5.34 9.03 -6.59
C LEU A 98 -6.49 8.88 -5.58
N HIS A 99 -6.60 9.79 -4.60
CA HIS A 99 -7.55 9.65 -3.50
C HIS A 99 -9.01 9.53 -3.95
N PRO A 100 -9.54 10.36 -4.87
CA PRO A 100 -10.91 10.23 -5.35
C PRO A 100 -11.17 8.90 -6.06
N ALA A 101 -10.19 8.42 -6.84
CA ALA A 101 -10.30 7.16 -7.56
C ALA A 101 -10.24 5.95 -6.62
N ALA A 102 -9.36 6.01 -5.63
CA ALA A 102 -9.24 5.02 -4.59
C ALA A 102 -10.52 4.94 -3.76
N GLU A 103 -11.04 6.07 -3.25
CA GLU A 103 -12.30 6.10 -2.50
C GLU A 103 -13.47 5.52 -3.30
N ASN A 104 -13.57 5.88 -4.59
CA ASN A 104 -14.64 5.38 -5.44
C ASN A 104 -14.56 3.86 -5.61
N TYR A 105 -13.35 3.33 -5.85
CA TYR A 105 -13.11 1.88 -5.93
C TYR A 105 -13.51 1.16 -4.63
N TYR A 106 -13.03 1.65 -3.48
CA TYR A 106 -13.30 0.99 -2.20
C TYR A 106 -14.78 1.09 -1.79
N LYS A 107 -15.45 2.23 -2.05
CA LYS A 107 -16.90 2.37 -1.84
C LYS A 107 -17.68 1.38 -2.70
N THR A 108 -17.32 1.21 -3.97
CA THR A 108 -17.98 0.28 -4.89
C THR A 108 -17.84 -1.17 -4.43
N ASN A 109 -16.68 -1.52 -3.87
CA ASN A 109 -16.40 -2.87 -3.39
C ASN A 109 -16.79 -3.11 -1.92
N ASN A 110 -17.50 -2.17 -1.28
CA ASN A 110 -17.86 -2.21 0.14
C ASN A 110 -16.67 -2.38 1.10
N ILE A 111 -15.48 -1.94 0.69
CA ILE A 111 -14.27 -1.99 1.50
C ILE A 111 -14.28 -0.76 2.41
N ASN A 112 -14.44 -1.00 3.71
CA ASN A 112 -14.65 0.06 4.68
C ASN A 112 -13.43 0.23 5.60
N PHE A 113 -12.65 1.30 5.39
CA PHE A 113 -11.49 1.65 6.24
C PHE A 113 -11.85 2.04 7.68
N SER A 114 -13.14 2.22 7.97
CA SER A 114 -13.62 2.63 9.30
C SER A 114 -13.78 1.46 10.28
N ALA A 115 -13.82 0.21 9.80
CA ALA A 115 -13.94 -0.97 10.66
C ALA A 115 -12.55 -1.47 11.02
N ALA A 116 -11.97 -0.86 12.05
CA ALA A 116 -10.71 -1.28 12.62
C ALA A 116 -10.95 -2.50 13.55
N GLN A 117 -11.31 -3.63 12.95
CA GLN A 117 -11.38 -4.94 13.59
C GLN A 117 -10.80 -5.95 12.62
N GLU A 118 -9.67 -6.54 13.03
CA GLU A 118 -8.93 -7.60 12.34
C GLU A 118 -8.46 -7.21 10.93
N ASP A 119 -7.20 -6.80 10.87
CA ASP A 119 -6.35 -6.95 9.69
C ASP A 119 -7.05 -6.65 8.36
N PHE A 120 -7.09 -5.36 7.97
CA PHE A 120 -7.59 -4.93 6.66
C PHE A 120 -7.02 -5.75 5.47
N PHE A 121 -5.89 -6.43 5.67
CA PHE A 121 -5.28 -7.32 4.68
C PHE A 121 -5.30 -8.83 5.02
N LEU A 122 -5.60 -9.25 6.26
CA LEU A 122 -5.71 -10.69 6.60
C LEU A 122 -7.16 -11.20 6.62
N SER A 123 -8.16 -10.31 6.59
CA SER A 123 -9.58 -10.67 6.45
C SER A 123 -10.11 -10.61 5.02
N LEU A 124 -9.26 -10.25 4.04
CA LEU A 124 -9.55 -10.43 2.61
C LEU A 124 -9.40 -11.91 2.24
N ASP A 125 -10.27 -12.73 2.83
CA ASP A 125 -10.54 -14.05 2.31
C ASP A 125 -11.31 -13.86 0.97
N GLU A 126 -10.60 -14.12 -0.12
CA GLU A 126 -11.08 -14.53 -1.46
C GLU A 126 -11.10 -13.52 -2.64
N ASP A 127 -10.91 -12.20 -2.48
CA ASP A 127 -10.86 -11.30 -3.65
C ASP A 127 -9.62 -10.36 -3.68
N PRO A 128 -8.91 -10.26 -4.82
CA PRO A 128 -7.75 -9.37 -4.96
C PRO A 128 -8.19 -7.90 -4.90
N CYS A 129 -7.76 -7.20 -3.85
CA CYS A 129 -8.01 -5.78 -3.67
C CYS A 129 -6.95 -4.94 -4.42
N LEU A 130 -7.38 -3.98 -5.24
CA LEU A 130 -6.49 -3.05 -5.92
C LEU A 130 -5.94 -2.02 -4.93
N GLN A 131 -4.61 -1.96 -4.81
CA GLN A 131 -3.92 -0.99 -3.98
C GLN A 131 -3.66 0.32 -4.74
N PHE A 132 -3.58 1.45 -4.04
CA PHE A 132 -3.23 2.74 -4.62
C PHE A 132 -1.99 3.28 -3.90
N LEU A 133 -0.91 3.48 -4.66
CA LEU A 133 0.40 3.80 -4.12
C LEU A 133 1.02 5.02 -4.82
N ILE A 134 1.73 5.82 -4.04
CA ILE A 134 2.57 6.94 -4.53
C ILE A 134 4.02 6.48 -4.45
N ALA A 135 4.67 6.35 -5.61
CA ALA A 135 6.09 6.03 -5.70
C ALA A 135 6.88 7.33 -5.76
N VAL A 136 7.55 7.65 -4.65
CA VAL A 136 8.47 8.80 -4.57
C VAL A 136 9.83 8.37 -5.08
N ASP A 137 10.57 9.27 -5.73
CA ASP A 137 11.93 9.00 -6.17
C ASP A 137 12.81 8.45 -5.02
N GLY A 138 13.42 7.28 -5.24
CA GLY A 138 14.15 6.53 -4.22
C GLY A 138 14.29 5.03 -4.52
N GLU A 139 15.06 4.34 -3.67
CA GLU A 139 15.48 2.94 -3.89
C GLU A 139 14.30 1.97 -4.14
N THR A 140 13.21 2.08 -3.38
CA THR A 140 12.02 1.23 -3.56
C THR A 140 11.36 1.41 -4.92
N SER A 141 11.31 2.65 -5.41
CA SER A 141 10.72 2.99 -6.71
C SER A 141 11.60 2.48 -7.84
N ASP A 142 12.93 2.56 -7.70
CA ASP A 142 13.89 2.01 -8.65
C ASP A 142 13.79 0.49 -8.75
N ILE A 143 13.68 -0.20 -7.60
CA ILE A 143 13.46 -1.64 -7.56
C ILE A 143 12.17 -2.01 -8.31
N LEU A 144 11.08 -1.26 -8.09
CA LEU A 144 9.83 -1.53 -8.79
C LEU A 144 9.93 -1.28 -10.31
N ARG A 145 10.61 -0.20 -10.72
CA ARG A 145 10.87 0.08 -12.14
C ARG A 145 11.68 -1.03 -12.80
N ASP A 146 12.71 -1.53 -12.12
CA ASP A 146 13.55 -2.63 -12.59
C ASP A 146 12.78 -3.94 -12.72
N ILE A 147 11.91 -4.25 -11.76
CA ILE A 147 11.07 -5.46 -11.79
C ILE A 147 10.11 -5.43 -12.98
N VAL A 148 9.55 -4.26 -13.28
CA VAL A 148 8.46 -4.11 -14.26
C VAL A 148 8.98 -3.71 -15.65
N GLY A 149 10.21 -3.21 -15.75
CA GLY A 149 10.82 -2.71 -16.99
C GLY A 149 10.28 -1.35 -17.42
N LEU A 150 10.12 -0.42 -16.47
CA LEU A 150 9.57 0.92 -16.71
C LEU A 150 10.66 1.95 -17.02
N ASP A 151 10.32 2.94 -17.85
CA ASP A 151 11.16 4.11 -18.07
C ASP A 151 11.17 5.02 -16.85
N ASP A 152 12.31 5.69 -16.62
CA ASP A 152 12.47 6.71 -15.58
C ASP A 152 11.90 8.06 -16.04
N VAL A 153 10.57 8.10 -16.21
CA VAL A 153 9.81 9.30 -16.58
C VAL A 153 8.89 9.68 -15.42
N LEU A 154 8.80 10.99 -15.16
CA LEU A 154 7.95 11.55 -14.11
C LEU A 154 7.10 12.72 -14.69
N PRO A 155 5.84 12.87 -14.25
CA PRO A 155 5.05 11.90 -13.49
C PRO A 155 4.57 10.73 -14.37
N LEU A 156 4.43 9.53 -13.81
CA LEU A 156 4.03 8.32 -14.55
C LEU A 156 3.01 7.49 -13.78
N LEU A 157 1.83 7.28 -14.36
CA LEU A 157 0.79 6.43 -13.79
C LEU A 157 0.86 5.01 -14.39
N VAL A 158 0.94 4.01 -13.52
CA VAL A 158 1.12 2.61 -13.90
C VAL A 158 0.18 1.70 -13.11
N ALA A 159 -0.43 0.74 -13.79
CA ALA A 159 -1.09 -0.40 -13.15
C ALA A 159 -0.14 -1.60 -13.19
N VAL A 160 0.11 -2.19 -12.02
CA VAL A 160 1.01 -3.34 -11.84
C VAL A 160 0.22 -4.50 -11.25
N ASP A 161 0.26 -5.64 -11.91
CA ASP A 161 -0.25 -6.93 -11.44
C ASP A 161 0.92 -7.94 -11.50
N LEU A 162 1.79 -7.92 -10.50
CA LEU A 162 2.92 -8.87 -10.41
C LEU A 162 2.48 -10.34 -10.33
N PRO A 163 1.40 -10.72 -9.62
CA PRO A 163 0.90 -12.09 -9.63
C PRO A 163 0.63 -12.61 -11.04
N LYS A 164 0.05 -11.76 -11.90
CA LYS A 164 -0.20 -12.10 -13.31
C LYS A 164 0.94 -11.71 -14.25
N LYS A 165 2.02 -11.12 -13.73
CA LYS A 165 3.14 -10.55 -14.49
C LYS A 165 2.72 -9.56 -15.58
N LYS A 166 1.76 -8.69 -15.26
CA LYS A 166 1.19 -7.73 -16.20
C LYS A 166 1.41 -6.30 -15.73
N VAL A 167 1.74 -5.43 -16.66
CA VAL A 167 1.83 -3.99 -16.44
C VAL A 167 1.06 -3.23 -17.51
N ALA A 168 0.38 -2.17 -17.13
CA ALA A 168 -0.18 -1.20 -18.07
C ALA A 168 0.28 0.21 -17.67
N VAL A 169 0.78 0.96 -18.64
CA VAL A 169 1.23 2.34 -18.46
C VAL A 169 0.20 3.27 -19.09
N MET A 170 -0.11 4.38 -18.43
CA MET A 170 -0.99 5.39 -19.03
C MET A 170 -0.32 6.04 -20.25
N GLU A 171 -1.08 6.33 -21.30
CA GLU A 171 -0.56 6.88 -22.56
C GLU A 171 0.25 8.18 -22.34
N TYR A 172 1.45 8.24 -22.94
CA TYR A 172 2.31 9.42 -22.86
C TYR A 172 1.62 10.64 -23.48
N GLY A 173 1.65 11.76 -22.74
CA GLY A 173 1.06 13.03 -23.18
C GLY A 173 -0.37 13.28 -22.70
N VAL A 174 -0.99 12.32 -22.00
CA VAL A 174 -2.24 12.55 -21.27
C VAL A 174 -1.93 13.20 -19.93
N GLU A 175 -2.58 14.33 -19.63
CA GLU A 175 -2.43 15.00 -18.33
C GLU A 175 -3.05 14.15 -17.21
N ILE A 176 -2.28 13.92 -16.15
CA ILE A 176 -2.75 13.17 -14.98
C ILE A 176 -3.71 14.06 -14.20
N THR A 177 -4.99 13.73 -14.28
CA THR A 177 -6.09 14.42 -13.59
C THR A 177 -7.01 13.40 -12.93
N ASN A 178 -7.84 13.83 -11.98
CA ASN A 178 -8.79 12.98 -11.28
C ASN A 178 -9.67 12.16 -12.24
N ASP A 179 -10.09 12.75 -13.35
CA ASP A 179 -10.96 12.09 -14.33
C ASP A 179 -10.20 11.02 -15.10
N THR A 180 -9.00 11.33 -15.60
CA THR A 180 -8.16 10.36 -16.32
C THR A 180 -7.74 9.18 -15.47
N VAL A 181 -7.40 9.41 -14.18
CA VAL A 181 -7.06 8.34 -13.23
C VAL A 181 -8.27 7.45 -12.96
N ASN A 182 -9.46 8.05 -12.77
CA ASN A 182 -10.69 7.28 -12.60
C ASN A 182 -11.00 6.42 -13.83
N GLU A 183 -10.91 6.99 -15.03
CA GLU A 183 -11.10 6.24 -16.27
C GLU A 183 -10.10 5.09 -16.40
N PHE A 184 -8.83 5.34 -16.08
CA PHE A 184 -7.77 4.33 -16.09
C PHE A 184 -8.10 3.17 -15.14
N VAL A 185 -8.48 3.47 -13.89
CA VAL A 185 -8.91 2.45 -12.91
C VAL A 185 -10.11 1.66 -13.43
N GLN A 186 -11.11 2.32 -14.01
CA GLN A 186 -12.28 1.63 -14.57
C GLN A 186 -11.91 0.70 -15.74
N LYS A 187 -10.92 1.07 -16.56
CA LYS A 187 -10.40 0.19 -17.62
C LYS A 187 -9.69 -1.04 -17.06
N ILE A 188 -8.95 -0.90 -15.94
CA ILE A 188 -8.34 -2.06 -15.23
C ILE A 188 -9.43 -3.05 -14.81
N LEU A 189 -10.51 -2.56 -14.19
CA LEU A 189 -11.60 -3.41 -13.69
C LEU A 189 -12.37 -4.11 -14.80
N LYS A 190 -12.50 -3.45 -15.96
CA LYS A 190 -13.12 -4.04 -17.16
C LYS A 190 -12.18 -4.96 -17.93
N ASN A 191 -10.92 -5.08 -17.51
CA ASN A 191 -9.85 -5.81 -18.18
C ASN A 191 -9.64 -5.35 -19.65
N ASP A 192 -9.80 -4.04 -19.87
CA ASP A 192 -9.81 -3.36 -21.18
C ASP A 192 -8.50 -2.59 -21.45
N LEU A 193 -7.47 -2.81 -20.61
CA LEU A 193 -6.14 -2.24 -20.82
C LEU A 193 -5.26 -3.20 -21.60
N GLU A 194 -4.47 -2.65 -22.51
CA GLU A 194 -3.38 -3.36 -23.18
C GLU A 194 -2.25 -3.60 -22.17
N PHE A 195 -2.39 -4.69 -21.41
CA PHE A 195 -1.32 -5.14 -20.52
C PHE A 195 -0.15 -5.67 -21.34
N VAL A 196 1.04 -5.17 -21.03
CA VAL A 196 2.31 -5.71 -21.48
C VAL A 196 2.74 -6.78 -20.49
N ASP A 197 3.17 -7.94 -20.98
CA ASP A 197 3.75 -8.99 -20.14
C ASP A 197 5.12 -8.51 -19.64
N ILE A 198 5.36 -8.65 -18.33
CA ILE A 198 6.67 -8.35 -17.73
C ILE A 198 7.66 -9.42 -18.24
N ILE A 199 8.52 -9.02 -19.18
CA ILE A 199 9.49 -9.92 -19.81
C ILE A 199 10.61 -10.20 -18.80
N ASP A 200 10.77 -11.47 -18.40
CA ASP A 200 11.93 -11.96 -17.63
C ASP A 200 13.21 -11.96 -18.50
N GLU A 201 13.70 -10.80 -18.91
CA GLU A 201 14.88 -10.70 -19.77
C GLU A 201 16.20 -10.76 -18.99
N LYS A 202 16.35 -11.71 -18.03
CA LYS A 202 17.65 -11.99 -17.36
C LYS A 202 17.92 -13.46 -16.98
N VAL A 203 17.45 -14.46 -17.74
CA VAL A 203 17.83 -15.89 -17.47
C VAL A 203 18.52 -16.62 -18.64
N GLU A 204 18.59 -16.10 -19.87
CA GLU A 204 19.18 -16.86 -21.00
C GLU A 204 20.63 -16.55 -21.40
N VAL A 205 21.36 -15.68 -20.70
CA VAL A 205 22.76 -15.34 -21.10
C VAL A 205 23.85 -16.25 -20.49
N THR A 206 23.52 -17.18 -19.58
CA THR A 206 24.53 -18.04 -18.92
C THR A 206 24.54 -19.51 -19.33
N LYS A 207 23.77 -19.94 -20.35
CA LYS A 207 23.81 -21.34 -20.83
C LYS A 207 24.64 -21.63 -22.07
N ASN A 208 25.32 -20.63 -22.64
CA ASN A 208 26.28 -20.86 -23.72
C ASN A 208 27.69 -20.40 -23.34
N ARG A 209 28.39 -21.21 -22.55
CA ARG A 209 29.85 -21.31 -22.61
C ARG A 209 30.36 -22.66 -22.10
#